data_AF-A0A960TSI7-F1
#
_entry.id   AF-A0A960TSI7-F1
#
_cell.length_a   1.000
_cell.length_b   1.000
_cell.length_c   1.000
_cell.angle_alpha   90.00
_cell.angle_beta   90.00
_cell.angle_gamma   90.00
#
_symmetry.space_group_name_H-M   'P 1'
#
loop_
_entity.id
_entity.type
_entity.pdbx_description
1 polymer ?
#
loop_
_entity_poly.entity_id
_entity_poly.type
_entity_poly.pdbx_seq_one_letter_code
_entity_poly.pdbx_strand_id
1 'polypeptide(L)'
;MESTQNEKRRKSLFLILYYIAFIVILTEFIYFVAKDTGLEEPRYELILRADGYADQGISSVWGKLLFRVQEQPFNLVATLCFVCAVIHTFLSHKFAVLSHWFIEKNAQRTGIRKESFASEILRFLSEVEVIFGIWVIPLMFSMAIYYDWSTALHYLDTRDYTEATFVVVIMALAATKPIFRLAEDVVKYAAVLGGSSVRAWWLTILTFGPFLGSFITEPGAMTISALLLAKQFYRLKPSLSLRYATLGLLFTNISVGGVF
;
A
#
# COMPACT_ATOMS: atom_id res chain seq x y z
N MET A 1 -17.99 23.40 -17.57
CA MET A 1 -17.85 23.12 -16.12
C MET A 1 -18.72 21.96 -15.66
N GLU A 2 -19.95 21.84 -16.17
CA GLU A 2 -20.91 20.79 -15.73
C GLU A 2 -20.51 19.36 -16.14
N SER A 3 -19.93 19.18 -17.34
CA SER A 3 -19.49 17.86 -17.85
C SER A 3 -18.37 17.23 -17.01
N THR A 4 -17.40 18.03 -16.60
CA THR A 4 -16.26 17.62 -15.76
C THR A 4 -16.68 17.28 -14.34
N GLN A 5 -17.75 17.92 -13.85
CA GLN A 5 -18.32 17.68 -12.52
C GLN A 5 -19.14 16.38 -12.47
N ASN A 6 -19.86 16.06 -13.56
CA ASN A 6 -20.58 14.80 -13.70
C ASN A 6 -19.63 13.59 -13.83
N GLU A 7 -18.53 13.73 -14.58
CA GLU A 7 -17.55 12.65 -14.73
C GLU A 7 -16.90 12.27 -13.38
N LYS A 8 -16.53 13.28 -12.58
CA LYS A 8 -15.95 13.08 -11.24
C LYS A 8 -16.94 12.45 -10.25
N ARG A 9 -18.20 12.87 -10.28
CA ARG A 9 -19.29 12.27 -9.48
C ARG A 9 -19.50 10.80 -9.86
N ARG A 10 -19.45 10.48 -11.16
CA ARG A 10 -19.59 9.11 -11.66
C ARG A 10 -18.46 8.20 -11.17
N LYS A 11 -17.21 8.68 -11.17
CA LYS A 11 -16.03 7.96 -10.67
C LYS A 11 -16.11 7.70 -9.16
N SER A 12 -16.58 8.67 -8.38
CA SER A 12 -16.79 8.53 -6.93
C SER A 12 -17.83 7.47 -6.58
N LEU A 13 -18.97 7.47 -7.27
CA LEU A 13 -20.02 6.49 -7.08
C LEU A 13 -19.54 5.08 -7.46
N PHE A 14 -18.77 4.98 -8.54
CA PHE A 14 -18.19 3.70 -8.98
C PHE A 14 -17.27 3.07 -7.94
N LEU A 15 -16.44 3.87 -7.25
CA LEU A 15 -15.51 3.40 -6.21
C LEU A 15 -16.23 2.94 -4.94
N ILE A 16 -17.25 3.69 -4.50
CA ILE A 16 -18.05 3.30 -3.33
C ILE A 16 -18.84 2.02 -3.64
N LEU A 17 -19.46 1.95 -4.81
CA LEU A 17 -20.15 0.74 -5.27
C LEU A 17 -19.20 -0.44 -5.42
N TYR A 18 -17.97 -0.22 -5.88
CA TYR A 18 -16.94 -1.25 -5.94
C TYR A 18 -16.62 -1.82 -4.55
N TYR A 19 -16.42 -0.96 -3.55
CA TYR A 19 -16.08 -1.41 -2.19
C TYR A 19 -17.25 -2.17 -1.53
N ILE A 20 -18.48 -1.69 -1.72
CA ILE A 20 -19.69 -2.36 -1.23
C ILE A 20 -19.88 -3.70 -1.94
N ALA A 21 -19.79 -3.72 -3.28
CA ALA A 21 -19.90 -4.95 -4.06
C ALA A 21 -18.81 -5.96 -3.68
N PHE A 22 -17.57 -5.50 -3.47
CA PHE A 22 -16.48 -6.35 -3.02
C PHE A 22 -16.80 -6.99 -1.67
N ILE A 23 -17.24 -6.21 -0.66
CA ILE A 23 -17.57 -6.74 0.67
C ILE A 23 -18.72 -7.74 0.59
N VAL A 24 -19.77 -7.44 -0.18
CA VAL A 24 -20.92 -8.34 -0.36
C VAL A 24 -20.49 -9.63 -1.05
N ILE A 25 -19.76 -9.55 -2.17
CA ILE A 25 -19.26 -10.72 -2.91
C ILE A 25 -18.33 -11.54 -2.03
N LEU A 26 -17.43 -10.91 -1.27
CA LEU A 26 -16.53 -11.59 -0.36
C LEU A 26 -17.31 -12.34 0.72
N THR A 27 -18.32 -11.71 1.32
CA THR A 27 -19.15 -12.32 2.37
C THR A 27 -19.96 -13.50 1.85
N GLU A 28 -20.61 -13.35 0.69
CA GLU A 28 -21.36 -14.43 0.03
C GLU A 28 -20.44 -15.58 -0.39
N PHE A 29 -19.24 -15.26 -0.89
CA PHE A 29 -18.24 -16.26 -1.26
C PHE A 29 -17.73 -17.04 -0.04
N ILE A 30 -17.44 -16.36 1.07
CA ILE A 30 -17.05 -17.02 2.32
C ILE A 30 -18.16 -17.93 2.82
N TYR A 31 -19.41 -17.46 2.80
CA TYR A 31 -20.56 -18.27 3.19
C TYR A 31 -20.70 -19.52 2.30
N PHE A 32 -20.52 -19.37 0.99
CA PHE A 32 -20.53 -20.48 0.03
C PHE A 32 -19.41 -21.51 0.32
N VAL A 33 -18.16 -21.04 0.51
CA VAL A 33 -17.02 -21.92 0.79
C VAL A 33 -17.16 -22.60 2.17
N ALA A 34 -17.68 -21.89 3.17
CA ALA A 34 -17.93 -22.44 4.52
C ALA A 34 -19.05 -23.49 4.53
N LYS A 35 -20.07 -23.34 3.67
CA LYS A 35 -21.22 -24.24 3.59
C LYS A 35 -20.87 -25.61 3.00
N ASP A 36 -19.86 -25.68 2.13
CA ASP A 36 -19.43 -26.91 1.45
C ASP A 36 -18.43 -27.74 2.30
N THR A 37 -17.76 -27.09 3.26
CA THR A 37 -16.97 -27.76 4.28
C THR A 37 -17.86 -28.13 5.46
N GLY A 38 -18.36 -29.38 5.47
CA GLY A 38 -19.11 -29.93 6.61
C GLY A 38 -18.43 -29.59 7.94
N LEU A 39 -19.19 -28.99 8.85
CA LEU A 39 -18.75 -28.56 10.17
C LEU A 39 -18.41 -29.78 11.04
N GLU A 40 -17.25 -30.39 10.84
CA GLU A 40 -16.69 -31.38 11.76
C GLU A 40 -15.26 -30.99 12.13
N GLU A 41 -15.18 -30.51 13.37
CA GLU A 41 -14.01 -30.15 14.18
C GLU A 41 -13.17 -28.91 13.80
N PRO A 42 -12.79 -28.09 14.81
CA PRO A 42 -11.89 -26.96 14.60
C PRO A 42 -10.52 -27.47 14.15
N ARG A 43 -10.15 -27.19 12.90
CA ARG A 43 -8.76 -27.33 12.45
C ARG A 43 -7.93 -26.23 13.11
N TYR A 44 -7.31 -26.55 14.24
CA TYR A 44 -6.45 -25.63 15.00
C TYR A 44 -5.27 -25.06 14.18
N GLU A 45 -4.88 -25.72 13.08
CA GLU A 45 -3.98 -25.11 12.10
C GLU A 45 -4.78 -24.41 10.98
N LEU A 46 -5.08 -23.13 11.24
CA LEU A 46 -5.80 -22.23 10.34
C LEU A 46 -5.21 -22.21 8.92
N ILE A 47 -3.88 -22.30 8.82
CA ILE A 47 -3.13 -22.40 7.55
C ILE A 47 -1.94 -23.34 7.79
N LEU A 48 -1.83 -24.38 6.96
CA LEU A 48 -0.68 -25.28 6.97
C LEU A 48 0.58 -24.50 6.56
N ARG A 49 1.71 -24.82 7.18
CA ARG A 49 3.01 -24.34 6.68
C ARG A 49 3.27 -24.88 5.28
N ALA A 50 4.15 -24.23 4.53
CA ALA A 50 4.38 -24.55 3.11
C ALA A 50 4.85 -26.00 2.86
N ASP A 51 5.49 -26.61 3.85
CA ASP A 51 5.96 -28.00 3.93
C ASP A 51 4.89 -28.98 4.43
N GLY A 52 3.81 -28.49 5.02
CA GLY A 52 2.66 -29.28 5.47
C GLY A 52 1.75 -29.76 4.34
N TYR A 53 1.93 -29.24 3.12
CA TYR A 53 1.20 -29.73 1.95
C TYR A 53 1.96 -30.88 1.29
N ALA A 54 1.28 -32.01 1.06
CA ALA A 54 1.82 -33.19 0.39
C ALA A 54 1.92 -33.00 -1.15
N ASP A 55 2.48 -31.88 -1.61
CA ASP A 55 2.50 -31.46 -3.02
C ASP A 55 3.88 -31.61 -3.70
N GLN A 56 4.81 -32.34 -3.06
CA GLN A 56 6.18 -32.56 -3.54
C GLN A 56 6.23 -33.26 -4.92
N GLY A 57 5.23 -34.09 -5.22
CA GLY A 57 5.10 -34.79 -6.51
C GLY A 57 4.49 -33.96 -7.65
N ILE A 58 4.01 -32.75 -7.37
CA ILE A 58 3.37 -31.87 -8.36
C ILE A 58 4.41 -30.92 -8.94
N SER A 59 4.73 -31.05 -10.23
CA SER A 59 5.76 -30.22 -10.87
C SER A 59 5.27 -28.82 -11.29
N SER A 60 3.98 -28.68 -11.61
CA SER A 60 3.41 -27.41 -12.08
C SER A 60 3.01 -26.50 -10.92
N VAL A 61 3.35 -25.21 -11.00
CA VAL A 61 2.93 -24.20 -10.01
C VAL A 61 1.41 -24.14 -9.90
N TRP A 62 0.71 -24.16 -11.03
CA TRP A 62 -0.74 -24.16 -11.05
C TRP A 62 -1.35 -25.40 -10.40
N GLY A 63 -0.76 -26.58 -10.64
CA GLY A 63 -1.19 -27.82 -9.99
C GLY A 63 -1.02 -27.76 -8.48
N LYS A 64 0.10 -27.22 -7.98
CA LYS A 64 0.33 -27.02 -6.54
C LYS A 64 -0.71 -26.08 -5.94
N LEU A 65 -0.97 -24.94 -6.58
CA LEU A 65 -1.95 -23.97 -6.09
C LEU A 65 -3.35 -24.57 -6.02
N LEU A 66 -3.79 -25.28 -7.07
CA LEU A 66 -5.10 -25.91 -7.08
C LEU A 66 -5.22 -26.98 -5.98
N PHE A 67 -4.19 -27.81 -5.82
CA PHE A 67 -4.11 -28.81 -4.74
C PHE A 67 -4.21 -28.18 -3.35
N ARG A 68 -3.43 -27.11 -3.10
CA ARG A 68 -3.45 -26.40 -1.80
C ARG A 68 -4.78 -25.71 -1.50
N VAL A 69 -5.51 -25.25 -2.52
CA VAL A 69 -6.86 -24.69 -2.38
C VAL A 69 -7.89 -25.78 -2.08
N GLN A 70 -7.73 -26.98 -2.65
CA GLN A 70 -8.60 -28.13 -2.33
C GLN A 70 -8.38 -28.60 -0.89
N GLU A 71 -7.12 -28.69 -0.44
CA GLU A 71 -6.77 -29.06 0.94
C GLU A 71 -7.21 -28.00 1.96
N GLN A 72 -6.99 -26.71 1.64
CA GLN A 72 -7.37 -25.58 2.49
C GLN A 72 -8.04 -24.46 1.68
N PRO A 73 -9.38 -24.49 1.55
CA PRO A 73 -10.13 -23.50 0.77
C PRO A 73 -9.95 -22.06 1.24
N PHE A 74 -9.67 -21.86 2.53
CA PHE A 74 -9.42 -20.55 3.11
C PHE A 74 -8.23 -19.81 2.47
N ASN A 75 -7.25 -20.54 1.91
CA ASN A 75 -6.13 -19.94 1.16
C ASN A 75 -6.61 -19.08 0.00
N LEU A 76 -7.69 -19.49 -0.67
CA LEU A 76 -8.27 -18.72 -1.78
C LEU A 76 -8.88 -17.42 -1.27
N VAL A 77 -9.61 -17.45 -0.15
CA VAL A 77 -10.18 -16.26 0.49
C VAL A 77 -9.07 -15.29 0.89
N ALA A 78 -8.03 -15.78 1.58
CA ALA A 78 -6.88 -14.97 1.98
C ALA A 78 -6.17 -14.33 0.78
N THR A 79 -5.98 -15.10 -0.30
CA THR A 79 -5.37 -14.63 -1.55
C THR A 79 -6.22 -13.54 -2.21
N LEU A 80 -7.55 -13.70 -2.26
CA LEU A 80 -8.45 -12.69 -2.83
C LEU A 80 -8.42 -11.40 -2.00
N CYS A 81 -8.46 -11.50 -0.68
CA CYS A 81 -8.29 -10.34 0.20
C CYS A 81 -6.97 -9.62 -0.06
N PHE A 82 -5.86 -10.36 -0.18
CA PHE A 82 -4.56 -9.78 -0.51
C PHE A 82 -4.54 -9.08 -1.87
N VAL A 83 -5.05 -9.73 -2.93
CA VAL A 83 -5.12 -9.13 -4.26
C VAL A 83 -5.95 -7.84 -4.25
N CYS A 84 -7.06 -7.83 -3.52
CA CYS A 84 -7.88 -6.63 -3.42
C CYS A 84 -7.21 -5.53 -2.57
N ALA A 85 -6.40 -5.89 -1.57
CA ALA A 85 -5.53 -4.93 -0.88
C ALA A 85 -4.51 -4.29 -1.82
N VAL A 86 -3.88 -5.08 -2.69
CA VAL A 86 -2.95 -4.59 -3.71
C VAL A 86 -3.67 -3.66 -4.70
N ILE A 87 -4.84 -4.06 -5.20
CA ILE A 87 -5.64 -3.22 -6.10
C ILE A 87 -6.04 -1.91 -5.42
N HIS A 88 -6.47 -1.95 -4.16
CA HIS A 88 -6.79 -0.75 -3.37
C HIS A 88 -5.57 0.16 -3.25
N THR A 89 -4.38 -0.40 -2.98
CA THR A 89 -3.12 0.35 -2.90
C THR A 89 -2.82 1.11 -4.20
N PHE A 90 -3.01 0.50 -5.37
CA PHE A 90 -2.86 1.20 -6.65
C PHE A 90 -3.95 2.25 -6.92
N LEU A 91 -5.12 2.14 -6.29
CA LEU A 91 -6.21 3.11 -6.40
C LEU A 91 -6.13 4.25 -5.38
N SER A 92 -5.23 4.17 -4.38
CA SER A 92 -4.95 5.20 -3.36
C SER A 92 -5.00 6.64 -3.88
N HIS A 93 -4.25 6.93 -4.95
CA HIS A 93 -4.21 8.27 -5.55
C HIS A 93 -5.59 8.78 -5.99
N LYS A 94 -6.48 7.89 -6.47
CA LYS A 94 -7.84 8.26 -6.85
C LYS A 94 -8.67 8.66 -5.63
N PHE A 95 -8.48 8.01 -4.48
CA PHE A 95 -9.11 8.38 -3.22
C PHE A 95 -8.64 9.76 -2.74
N ALA A 96 -7.33 10.06 -2.85
CA ALA A 96 -6.78 11.37 -2.50
C ALA A 96 -7.38 12.49 -3.36
N VAL A 97 -7.41 12.30 -4.70
CA VAL A 97 -8.03 13.27 -5.63
C VAL A 97 -9.52 13.48 -5.32
N LEU A 98 -10.22 12.41 -4.93
CA LEU A 98 -11.62 12.47 -4.60
C LEU A 98 -11.88 13.22 -3.28
N SER A 99 -11.04 13.00 -2.26
CA SER A 99 -11.09 13.74 -0.99
C SER A 99 -10.97 15.26 -1.24
N HIS A 100 -9.95 15.67 -2.00
CA HIS A 100 -9.75 17.08 -2.36
C HIS A 100 -10.93 17.67 -3.14
N TRP A 101 -11.52 16.90 -4.05
CA TRP A 101 -12.70 17.34 -4.79
C TRP A 101 -13.91 17.58 -3.86
N PHE A 102 -14.13 16.72 -2.87
CA PHE A 102 -15.21 16.91 -1.88
C PHE A 102 -15.01 18.16 -1.04
N ILE A 103 -13.77 18.41 -0.57
CA ILE A 103 -13.41 19.61 0.19
C ILE A 103 -13.68 20.87 -0.63
N GLU A 104 -13.21 20.91 -1.88
CA GLU A 104 -13.37 22.07 -2.76
C GLU A 104 -14.86 22.32 -3.09
N LYS A 105 -15.63 21.26 -3.34
CA LYS A 105 -17.07 21.37 -3.60
C LYS A 105 -17.85 21.87 -2.39
N ASN A 106 -17.50 21.43 -1.19
CA ASN A 106 -18.12 21.95 0.04
C ASN A 106 -17.78 23.42 0.23
N ALA A 107 -16.51 23.81 0.03
CA ALA A 107 -16.08 25.20 0.11
C ALA A 107 -16.83 26.12 -0.88
N GLN A 108 -17.08 25.65 -2.10
CA GLN A 108 -17.87 26.40 -3.09
C GLN A 108 -19.34 26.58 -2.68
N ARG A 109 -19.90 25.67 -1.88
CA ARG A 109 -21.31 25.73 -1.45
C ARG A 109 -21.52 26.54 -0.18
N THR A 110 -20.57 26.48 0.76
CA THR A 110 -20.72 27.08 2.10
C THR A 110 -19.83 28.29 2.31
N GLY A 111 -18.92 28.60 1.37
CA GLY A 111 -17.88 29.62 1.54
C GLY A 111 -16.77 29.23 2.53
N ILE A 112 -16.88 28.07 3.19
CA ILE A 112 -15.96 27.61 4.23
C ILE A 112 -15.30 26.32 3.78
N ARG A 113 -13.97 26.29 3.74
CA ARG A 113 -13.19 25.05 3.62
C ARG A 113 -13.33 24.24 4.90
N LYS A 114 -14.40 23.45 4.99
CA LYS A 114 -14.62 22.49 6.08
C LYS A 114 -14.39 21.08 5.58
N GLU A 115 -13.49 20.36 6.21
CA GLU A 115 -13.31 18.92 6.00
C GLU A 115 -14.58 18.21 6.50
N SER A 116 -15.24 17.45 5.62
CA SER A 116 -16.36 16.61 6.01
C SER A 116 -15.83 15.26 6.50
N PHE A 117 -16.62 14.58 7.33
CA PHE A 117 -16.29 13.22 7.75
C PHE A 117 -16.00 12.28 6.56
N ALA A 118 -16.75 12.43 5.46
CA ALA A 118 -16.51 11.68 4.24
C ALA A 118 -15.17 12.02 3.55
N SER A 119 -14.75 13.29 3.52
CA SER A 119 -13.43 13.64 2.97
C SER A 119 -12.29 13.10 3.84
N GLU A 120 -12.50 13.02 5.16
CA GLU A 120 -11.55 12.41 6.08
C GLU A 120 -11.38 10.92 5.80
N ILE A 121 -12.50 10.19 5.68
CA ILE A 121 -12.47 8.76 5.33
C ILE A 121 -11.75 8.55 4.00
N LEU A 122 -12.04 9.37 2.99
CA LEU A 122 -11.39 9.24 1.68
C LEU A 122 -9.89 9.57 1.72
N ARG A 123 -9.48 10.52 2.56
CA ARG A 123 -8.06 10.81 2.79
C ARG A 123 -7.39 9.62 3.47
N PHE A 124 -8.02 9.08 4.50
CA PHE A 124 -7.54 7.90 5.23
C PHE A 124 -7.41 6.66 4.31
N LEU A 125 -8.40 6.40 3.45
CA LEU A 125 -8.37 5.34 2.44
C LEU A 125 -7.34 5.57 1.31
N SER A 126 -6.71 6.75 1.26
CA SER A 126 -5.68 7.05 0.26
C SER A 126 -4.26 6.83 0.76
N GLU A 127 -4.06 6.64 2.06
CA GLU A 127 -2.74 6.34 2.62
C GLU A 127 -2.43 4.85 2.47
N VAL A 128 -1.30 4.52 1.84
CA VAL A 128 -0.97 3.14 1.47
C VAL A 128 -0.74 2.25 2.70
N GLU A 129 -0.19 2.82 3.77
CA GLU A 129 0.04 2.16 5.06
C GLU A 129 -1.28 1.80 5.74
N VAL A 130 -2.26 2.69 5.65
CA VAL A 130 -3.61 2.51 6.21
C VAL A 130 -4.35 1.41 5.46
N ILE A 131 -4.21 1.37 4.13
CA ILE A 131 -4.87 0.36 3.30
C ILE A 131 -4.54 -1.04 3.82
N PHE A 132 -3.26 -1.38 4.03
CA PHE A 132 -2.88 -2.69 4.56
C PHE A 132 -3.51 -3.00 5.92
N GLY A 133 -3.55 -2.02 6.83
CA GLY A 133 -4.21 -2.17 8.14
C GLY A 133 -5.71 -2.40 8.04
N ILE A 134 -6.41 -1.67 7.16
CA ILE A 134 -7.85 -1.83 6.94
C ILE A 134 -8.18 -3.24 6.42
N TRP A 135 -7.34 -3.81 5.56
CA TRP A 135 -7.56 -5.15 4.99
C TRP A 135 -7.39 -6.30 5.98
N VAL A 136 -6.84 -6.04 7.17
CA VAL A 136 -6.88 -7.00 8.29
C VAL A 136 -8.32 -7.24 8.75
N ILE A 137 -9.18 -6.23 8.73
CA ILE A 137 -10.58 -6.33 9.19
C ILE A 137 -11.37 -7.39 8.40
N PRO A 138 -11.49 -7.31 7.05
CA PRO A 138 -12.20 -8.33 6.30
C PRO A 138 -11.53 -9.70 6.39
N LEU A 139 -10.20 -9.77 6.50
CA LEU A 139 -9.50 -11.05 6.70
C LEU A 139 -9.88 -11.69 8.04
N MET A 140 -9.83 -10.94 9.15
CA MET A 140 -10.23 -11.40 10.48
C MET A 140 -11.70 -11.80 10.53
N PHE A 141 -12.57 -11.02 9.89
CA PHE A 141 -13.99 -11.35 9.78
C PHE A 141 -14.20 -12.64 8.99
N SER A 142 -13.44 -12.85 7.92
CA SER A 142 -13.46 -14.10 7.14
C SER A 142 -13.01 -15.30 7.98
N MET A 143 -11.94 -15.15 8.77
CA MET A 143 -11.46 -16.20 9.69
C MET A 143 -12.51 -16.52 10.75
N ALA A 144 -13.16 -15.50 11.31
CA ALA A 144 -14.16 -15.67 12.35
C ALA A 144 -15.43 -16.37 11.86
N ILE A 145 -15.83 -16.13 10.61
CA ILE A 145 -16.96 -16.83 9.99
C ILE A 145 -16.59 -18.26 9.60
N TYR A 146 -15.38 -18.45 9.04
CA TYR A 146 -14.98 -19.74 8.48
C TYR A 146 -14.53 -20.75 9.56
N TYR A 147 -13.85 -20.28 10.60
CA TYR A 147 -13.40 -21.07 11.74
C TYR A 147 -14.20 -20.69 12.98
N ASP A 148 -13.74 -19.66 13.69
CA ASP A 148 -14.40 -19.04 14.83
C ASP A 148 -13.58 -17.81 15.28
N TRP A 149 -14.15 -16.98 16.15
CA TRP A 149 -13.49 -15.76 16.65
C TRP A 149 -12.22 -16.04 17.46
N SER A 150 -12.17 -17.12 18.24
CA SER A 150 -11.00 -17.46 19.07
C SER A 150 -9.82 -17.91 18.22
N THR A 151 -10.08 -18.68 17.17
CA THR A 151 -9.09 -19.10 16.17
C THR A 151 -8.55 -17.91 15.38
N ALA A 152 -9.40 -16.95 15.01
CA ALA A 152 -8.97 -15.70 14.36
C ALA A 152 -8.05 -14.86 15.27
N LEU A 153 -8.41 -14.68 16.54
CA LEU A 153 -7.58 -13.97 17.52
C LEU A 153 -6.25 -14.69 17.76
N HIS A 154 -6.27 -16.01 17.95
CA HIS A 154 -5.06 -16.80 18.13
C HIS A 154 -4.11 -16.68 16.94
N TYR A 155 -4.65 -16.64 15.72
CA TYR A 155 -3.84 -16.39 14.53
C TYR A 155 -3.19 -15.01 14.56
N LEU A 156 -3.89 -13.97 15.01
CA LEU A 156 -3.30 -12.63 15.15
C LEU A 156 -2.19 -12.62 16.21
N ASP A 157 -2.43 -13.23 17.37
CA ASP A 157 -1.50 -13.18 18.51
C ASP A 157 -0.21 -13.98 18.31
N THR A 158 -0.23 -14.98 17.41
CA THR A 158 0.91 -15.90 17.19
C THR A 158 1.87 -15.47 16.08
N ARG A 159 1.59 -14.38 15.36
CA ARG A 159 2.42 -13.92 14.23
C ARG A 159 3.51 -12.97 14.70
N ASP A 160 4.65 -13.07 14.03
CA ASP A 160 5.75 -12.14 14.23
C ASP A 160 5.53 -10.88 13.38
N TYR A 161 5.30 -9.76 14.06
CA TYR A 161 5.13 -8.44 13.45
C TYR A 161 6.38 -7.57 13.58
N THR A 162 7.52 -8.12 14.01
CA THR A 162 8.74 -7.34 14.27
C THR A 162 9.17 -6.58 13.02
N GLU A 163 9.25 -7.26 11.87
CA GLU A 163 9.66 -6.63 10.60
C GLU A 163 8.63 -5.58 10.13
N ALA A 164 7.34 -5.92 10.14
CA ALA A 164 6.30 -4.99 9.71
C ALA A 164 6.26 -3.73 10.61
N THR A 165 6.38 -3.92 11.93
CA THR A 165 6.40 -2.83 12.90
C THR A 165 7.65 -1.99 12.75
N PHE A 166 8.81 -2.62 12.53
CA PHE A 166 10.07 -1.94 12.24
C PHE A 166 9.93 -1.03 11.01
N VAL A 167 9.39 -1.54 9.90
CA VAL A 167 9.14 -0.74 8.68
C VAL A 167 8.20 0.45 8.94
N VAL A 168 7.12 0.26 9.70
CA VAL A 168 6.21 1.36 10.05
C VAL A 168 6.92 2.42 10.89
N VAL A 169 7.70 2.01 11.89
CA VAL A 169 8.43 2.92 12.79
C VAL A 169 9.47 3.74 12.02
N ILE A 170 10.30 3.10 11.20
CA ILE A 170 11.35 3.81 10.45
C ILE A 170 10.76 4.74 9.39
N MET A 171 9.65 4.37 8.73
CA MET A 171 8.96 5.26 7.79
C MET A 171 8.38 6.48 8.51
N ALA A 172 7.76 6.29 9.68
CA ALA A 172 7.25 7.38 10.50
C ALA A 172 8.38 8.33 10.96
N LEU A 173 9.52 7.77 11.39
CA LEU A 173 10.72 8.54 11.76
C LEU A 173 11.30 9.30 10.55
N ALA A 174 11.42 8.64 9.39
CA ALA A 174 11.92 9.23 8.16
C ALA A 174 11.04 10.38 7.65
N ALA A 175 9.73 10.31 7.88
CA ALA A 175 8.78 11.37 7.54
C ALA A 175 8.88 12.61 8.45
N THR A 176 9.64 12.57 9.55
CA THR A 176 9.78 13.71 10.45
C THR A 176 10.60 14.85 9.82
N LYS A 177 10.21 16.09 10.11
CA LYS A 177 10.91 17.30 9.61
C LYS A 177 12.42 17.30 9.92
N PRO A 178 12.90 16.90 11.11
CA PRO A 178 14.32 16.91 11.41
C PRO A 178 15.13 15.95 10.52
N ILE A 179 14.65 14.71 10.35
CA ILE A 179 15.32 13.70 9.50
C ILE A 179 15.33 14.16 8.05
N PHE A 180 14.19 14.66 7.56
CA PHE A 180 14.10 15.19 6.20
C PHE A 180 15.07 16.36 5.96
N ARG A 181 15.18 17.30 6.91
CA ARG A 181 16.11 18.45 6.79
C ARG A 181 17.56 18.01 6.80
N LEU A 182 17.92 17.08 7.69
CA LEU A 182 19.27 16.54 7.75
C LEU A 182 19.66 15.92 6.40
N ALA A 183 18.78 15.10 5.81
CA ALA A 183 19.02 14.50 4.50
C ALA A 183 19.09 15.56 3.38
N GLU A 184 18.21 16.57 3.40
CA GLU A 184 18.25 17.71 2.49
C GLU A 184 19.59 18.45 2.57
N ASP A 185 20.10 18.68 3.78
CA ASP A 185 21.37 19.37 4.02
C ASP A 185 22.56 18.55 3.52
N VAL A 186 22.61 17.24 3.79
CA VAL A 186 23.66 16.35 3.27
C VAL A 186 23.70 16.36 1.74
N VAL A 187 22.54 16.21 1.10
CA VAL A 187 22.43 16.28 -0.37
C VAL A 187 22.82 17.67 -0.87
N LYS A 188 22.42 18.74 -0.18
CA LYS A 188 22.80 20.11 -0.53
C LYS A 188 24.31 20.31 -0.50
N TYR A 189 25.00 19.86 0.55
CA TYR A 189 26.45 19.96 0.64
C TYR A 189 27.15 19.23 -0.51
N ALA A 190 26.68 18.05 -0.87
CA ALA A 190 27.19 17.31 -2.03
C ALA A 190 26.86 18.01 -3.36
N ALA A 191 25.69 18.63 -3.51
CA ALA A 191 25.28 19.36 -4.71
C ALA A 191 26.06 20.67 -4.92
N VAL A 192 26.61 21.27 -3.85
CA VAL A 192 27.48 22.45 -3.94
C VAL A 192 28.73 22.16 -4.78
N LEU A 193 29.27 20.94 -4.72
CA LEU A 193 30.42 20.53 -5.55
C LEU A 193 30.12 20.62 -7.07
N GLY A 194 28.85 20.48 -7.45
CA GLY A 194 28.38 20.63 -8.84
C GLY A 194 27.84 22.02 -9.19
N GLY A 195 28.18 23.05 -8.39
CA GLY A 195 27.74 24.42 -8.63
C GLY A 195 26.27 24.68 -8.30
N SER A 196 25.63 23.82 -7.49
CA SER A 196 24.21 23.92 -7.09
C SER A 196 23.22 24.01 -8.25
N SER A 197 23.61 23.59 -9.45
CA SER A 197 22.72 23.57 -10.62
C SER A 197 21.62 22.50 -10.47
N VAL A 198 20.52 22.64 -11.21
CA VAL A 198 19.44 21.63 -11.24
C VAL A 198 19.98 20.25 -11.62
N ARG A 199 20.94 20.19 -12.55
CA ARG A 199 21.58 18.93 -12.97
C ARG A 199 22.46 18.34 -11.87
N ALA A 200 23.17 19.19 -11.14
CA ALA A 200 23.95 18.77 -9.98
C ALA A 200 23.05 18.16 -8.91
N TRP A 201 21.96 18.84 -8.54
CA TRP A 201 20.97 18.28 -7.62
C TRP A 201 20.39 16.95 -8.10
N TRP A 202 20.02 16.85 -9.38
CA TRP A 202 19.49 15.61 -9.95
C TRP A 202 20.50 14.46 -9.86
N LEU A 203 21.76 14.68 -10.25
CA LEU A 203 22.83 13.68 -10.14
C LEU A 203 23.10 13.33 -8.67
N THR A 204 23.25 14.34 -7.80
CA THR A 204 23.53 14.13 -6.39
C THR A 204 22.42 13.32 -5.73
N ILE A 205 21.15 13.60 -5.99
CA ILE A 205 20.04 12.81 -5.41
C ILE A 205 20.08 11.36 -5.92
N LEU A 206 20.36 11.14 -7.21
CA LEU A 206 20.45 9.77 -7.77
C LEU A 206 21.64 8.97 -7.24
N THR A 207 22.72 9.63 -6.82
CA THR A 207 23.93 8.99 -6.26
C THR A 207 23.88 8.87 -4.74
N PHE A 208 23.39 9.89 -4.02
CA PHE A 208 23.30 9.91 -2.56
C PHE A 208 22.04 9.24 -2.01
N GLY A 209 20.96 9.16 -2.80
CA GLY A 209 19.75 8.43 -2.42
C GLY A 209 20.05 6.99 -1.97
N PRO A 210 20.85 6.20 -2.72
CA PRO A 210 21.31 4.88 -2.29
C PRO A 210 22.03 4.86 -0.94
N PHE A 211 22.93 5.81 -0.68
CA PHE A 211 23.62 5.91 0.60
C PHE A 211 22.66 6.19 1.76
N LEU A 212 21.63 7.03 1.55
CA LEU A 212 20.57 7.22 2.54
C LEU A 212 19.82 5.91 2.85
N GLY A 213 19.74 5.00 1.87
CA GLY A 213 19.15 3.67 2.03
C GLY A 213 19.85 2.85 3.11
N SER A 214 21.18 2.86 3.14
CA SER A 214 21.98 2.17 4.17
C SER A 214 21.82 2.77 5.57
N PHE A 215 21.67 4.09 5.69
CA PHE A 215 21.59 4.74 7.02
C PHE A 215 20.19 4.76 7.62
N ILE A 216 19.15 4.75 6.80
CA ILE A 216 17.76 4.92 7.25
C ILE A 216 16.91 3.67 7.00
N THR A 217 17.14 2.96 5.89
CA THR A 217 16.31 1.96 5.19
C THR A 217 15.77 2.46 3.85
N GLU A 218 15.61 1.50 2.94
CA GLU A 218 15.14 1.74 1.57
C GLU A 218 13.83 2.54 1.49
N PRO A 219 12.76 2.20 2.26
CA PRO A 219 11.49 2.92 2.14
C PRO A 219 11.62 4.40 2.54
N GLY A 220 12.40 4.69 3.59
CA GLY A 220 12.68 6.05 4.04
C GLY A 220 13.50 6.83 3.02
N ALA A 221 14.58 6.24 2.50
CA ALA A 221 15.45 6.85 1.51
C ALA A 221 14.75 7.13 0.17
N MET A 222 13.88 6.22 -0.28
CA MET A 222 13.04 6.42 -1.47
C MET A 222 12.14 7.63 -1.31
N THR A 223 11.45 7.73 -0.17
CA THR A 223 10.52 8.83 0.13
C THR A 223 11.24 10.18 0.17
N ILE A 224 12.36 10.27 0.89
CA ILE A 224 13.14 11.51 1.04
C ILE A 224 13.70 11.95 -0.32
N SER A 225 14.36 11.04 -1.04
CA SER A 225 14.95 11.31 -2.35
C SER A 225 13.90 11.73 -3.39
N ALA A 226 12.73 11.08 -3.39
CA ALA A 226 11.61 11.45 -4.26
C ALA A 226 11.06 12.86 -3.93
N LEU A 227 10.95 13.20 -2.65
CA LEU A 227 10.50 14.53 -2.22
C LEU A 227 11.52 15.63 -2.56
N LEU A 228 12.82 15.34 -2.47
CA LEU A 228 13.88 16.25 -2.91
C LEU A 228 13.87 16.46 -4.43
N LEU A 229 13.71 15.39 -5.22
CA LEU A 229 13.49 15.48 -6.67
C LEU A 229 12.24 16.29 -7.01
N ALA A 230 11.15 16.09 -6.26
CA ALA A 230 9.91 16.81 -6.49
C ALA A 230 10.10 18.33 -6.32
N LYS A 231 10.81 18.74 -5.26
CA LYS A 231 11.10 20.15 -4.95
C LYS A 231 12.05 20.81 -5.94
N GLN A 232 13.15 20.12 -6.30
CA GLN A 232 14.23 20.72 -7.09
C GLN A 232 14.05 20.53 -8.59
N PHE A 233 13.69 19.32 -9.02
CA PHE A 233 13.67 18.94 -10.43
C PHE A 233 12.25 18.94 -11.02
N TYR A 234 11.26 18.30 -10.38
CA TYR A 234 9.91 18.20 -10.96
C TYR A 234 9.10 19.49 -10.92
N ARG A 235 9.46 20.43 -10.04
CA ARG A 235 8.93 21.80 -10.07
C ARG A 235 9.13 22.48 -11.43
N LEU A 236 10.16 22.10 -12.18
CA LEU A 236 10.45 22.62 -13.52
C LEU A 236 9.62 21.95 -14.63
N LYS A 237 8.67 21.08 -14.26
CA LYS A 237 7.76 20.36 -15.16
C LYS A 237 8.47 19.62 -16.31
N PRO A 238 9.43 18.71 -16.01
CA PRO A 238 10.08 17.90 -17.04
C PRO A 238 9.06 17.03 -17.80
N SER A 239 9.47 16.52 -18.96
CA SER A 239 8.63 15.61 -19.76
C SER A 239 8.18 14.40 -18.94
N LEU A 240 7.03 13.83 -19.29
CA LEU A 240 6.47 12.71 -18.55
C LEU A 240 7.41 11.49 -18.54
N SER A 241 8.03 11.21 -19.69
CA SER A 241 9.03 10.15 -19.83
C SER A 241 10.22 10.36 -18.89
N LEU A 242 10.76 11.60 -18.83
CA LEU A 242 11.91 11.90 -17.97
C LEU A 242 11.58 11.80 -16.47
N ARG A 243 10.36 12.14 -16.07
CA ARG A 243 9.89 11.92 -14.68
C ARG A 243 9.88 10.45 -14.32
N TYR A 244 9.23 9.62 -15.13
CA TYR A 244 9.15 8.19 -14.83
C TYR A 244 10.53 7.51 -14.91
N ALA A 245 11.35 7.87 -15.90
CA ALA A 245 12.71 7.35 -16.01
C ALA A 245 13.58 7.74 -14.80
N THR A 246 13.49 8.99 -14.33
CA THR A 246 14.24 9.44 -13.16
C THR A 246 13.78 8.73 -11.88
N LEU A 247 12.47 8.63 -11.65
CA LEU A 247 11.91 7.92 -10.49
C LEU A 247 12.27 6.44 -10.51
N GLY A 248 12.13 5.77 -11.67
CA GLY A 248 12.51 4.38 -11.84
C GLY A 248 13.99 4.16 -11.56
N LEU A 249 14.86 5.00 -12.14
CA LEU A 249 16.30 4.94 -11.89
C LEU A 249 16.63 5.16 -10.41
N LEU A 250 16.02 6.16 -9.76
CA LEU A 250 16.23 6.42 -8.34
C LEU A 250 15.86 5.21 -7.48
N PHE A 251 14.67 4.65 -7.69
CA PHE A 251 14.17 3.55 -6.87
C PHE A 251 14.95 2.26 -7.10
N THR A 252 15.31 1.96 -8.35
CA THR A 252 16.22 0.84 -8.65
C THR A 252 17.58 1.06 -8.00
N ASN A 253 18.16 2.26 -8.07
CA ASN A 253 19.45 2.54 -7.44
C ASN A 253 19.39 2.39 -5.92
N ILE A 254 18.32 2.85 -5.26
CA ILE A 254 18.16 2.69 -3.81
C ILE A 254 17.98 1.22 -3.45
N SER A 255 17.16 0.48 -4.19
CA SER A 255 16.93 -0.95 -3.95
C SER A 255 18.18 -1.81 -4.17
N VAL A 256 19.06 -1.44 -5.11
CA VAL A 256 20.36 -2.11 -5.30
C VAL A 256 21.40 -1.66 -4.28
N GLY A 257 21.29 -0.42 -3.79
CA GLY A 257 22.27 0.22 -2.92
C GLY A 257 22.27 -0.24 -1.46
N GLY A 258 21.22 -0.96 -1.01
CA GLY A 258 21.05 -1.39 0.38
C GLY A 258 21.98 -2.51 0.88
N VAL A 259 23.12 -2.75 0.23
CA VAL A 259 24.04 -3.87 0.54
C VAL A 259 25.17 -3.47 1.52
N PHE A 260 25.07 -2.31 2.17
CA PHE A 260 26.02 -1.84 3.18
C PHE A 260 25.33 -1.48 4.48
#